data_AF-A0A497CSY1-F1
#
_entry.id   AF-A0A497CSY1-F1
#
_cell.length_a   1.000
_cell.length_b   1.000
_cell.length_c   1.000
_cell.angle_alpha   90.00
_cell.angle_beta   90.00
_cell.angle_gamma   90.00
#
_symmetry.space_group_name_H-M   'P 1'
#
loop_
_entity.id
_entity.type
_entity.pdbx_description
1 polymer ?
#
loop_
_entity_poly.entity_id
_entity_poly.type
_entity_poly.pdbx_seq_one_letter_code
_entity_poly.pdbx_strand_id
1 'polypeptide(L)'
;MRKIAILLLLLFSLESIAQTVYERQIKYWYLRDRLRHFIVPSNNPLDDRGSYLVIGSRNNNWPNNYWLTERASYGQQMEFYGYYIGVLATEYYLLKESGEIEEAAKTNSELLLALKAYKRRDLCEELLDPPLPNMLDGFFIRSDVPEDDLFNEDPPQNSFLVNSDLNNENSILISSDQLLDENEAIRVVNYTSNQLPDYFQYENMSQDEAVFLLEGLALTYKFGSLDAKLIALSYAHLVLNRLYGYVSPGLHFMDWNIHNAYGLPIPPGQGGAAVLLSFGYTKIARDFFGFPDFFPAAGSEVVWGALYNGIASDYNQHMIASIAAIGEGWGNLFHLTQHGIYNNTDQDGWDYYYLQLYKALWGRNWNLYNVDRIEDRLDEAPCEGPYCISLTNHPPNGWASPDKWRFPLQEQFADEEIGDIGVYTGLDYMILFNLYFINNVGDRSLYKNYVNEITDQNWPSEGQGSFTNPHIIDVFRSISSADYLKNYPEPADVLYHAGVNIKLLPGFKVESHAHFKAKITPMDYCATPPANR
;
A
#
# COMPACT_ATOMS: atom_id res chain seq x y z
N MET A 1 -36.25 22.88 29.85
CA MET A 1 -36.26 21.58 29.15
C MET A 1 -36.26 21.71 27.62
N ARG A 2 -37.25 22.35 26.96
CA ARG A 2 -37.26 22.48 25.47
C ARG A 2 -35.98 23.06 24.85
N LYS A 3 -35.41 24.11 25.45
CA LYS A 3 -34.14 24.73 24.99
C LYS A 3 -32.92 23.81 25.15
N ILE A 4 -32.93 22.94 26.17
CA ILE A 4 -31.85 21.96 26.41
C ILE A 4 -31.96 20.81 25.42
N ALA A 5 -33.18 20.35 25.10
CA ALA A 5 -33.40 19.33 24.08
C ALA A 5 -33.00 19.81 22.67
N ILE A 6 -33.26 21.08 22.33
CA ILE A 6 -32.82 21.67 21.04
C ILE A 6 -31.30 21.82 20.99
N LEU A 7 -30.65 22.23 22.09
CA LEU A 7 -29.20 22.31 22.17
C LEU A 7 -28.56 20.92 22.05
N LEU A 8 -29.12 19.89 22.70
CA LEU A 8 -28.66 18.51 22.57
C LEU A 8 -28.89 17.99 21.14
N LEU A 9 -30.04 18.25 20.52
CA LEU A 9 -30.29 17.90 19.11
C LEU A 9 -29.31 18.58 18.16
N LEU A 10 -28.93 19.85 18.41
CA LEU A 10 -27.94 20.59 17.62
C LEU A 10 -26.51 20.09 17.87
N LEU A 11 -26.20 19.62 19.08
CA LEU A 11 -24.91 19.03 19.42
C LEU A 11 -24.78 17.59 18.87
N PHE A 12 -25.89 16.86 18.74
CA PHE A 12 -25.93 15.54 18.09
C PHE A 12 -26.07 15.62 16.56
N SER A 13 -26.48 16.76 16.01
CA SER A 13 -26.48 17.01 14.55
C SER A 13 -25.19 17.64 14.05
N LEU A 14 -24.17 17.76 14.90
CA LEU A 14 -22.79 17.82 14.45
C LEU A 14 -22.40 16.41 13.99
N GLU A 15 -23.10 15.93 12.97
CA GLU A 15 -22.68 14.75 12.25
C GLU A 15 -21.23 15.00 11.84
N SER A 16 -20.35 14.09 12.22
CA SER A 16 -19.02 14.01 11.64
C SER A 16 -19.20 14.11 10.14
N ILE A 17 -18.69 15.20 9.56
CA ILE A 17 -18.74 15.39 8.11
C ILE A 17 -17.85 14.28 7.56
N ALA A 18 -18.47 13.17 7.17
CA ALA A 18 -17.79 12.07 6.50
C ALA A 18 -17.05 12.64 5.29
N GLN A 19 -15.86 12.14 5.01
CA GLN A 19 -15.09 12.68 3.90
C GLN A 19 -15.84 12.39 2.60
N THR A 20 -15.90 13.38 1.74
CA THR A 20 -16.41 13.22 0.39
C THR A 20 -15.47 12.32 -0.42
N VAL A 21 -16.00 11.72 -1.49
CA VAL A 21 -15.21 10.95 -2.46
C VAL A 21 -14.02 11.76 -3.00
N TYR A 22 -14.21 13.07 -3.18
CA TYR A 22 -13.15 13.99 -3.60
C TYR A 22 -12.03 14.10 -2.55
N GLU A 23 -12.36 14.29 -1.27
CA GLU A 23 -11.38 14.41 -0.19
C GLU A 23 -10.56 13.11 -0.01
N ARG A 24 -11.20 11.94 -0.10
CA ARG A 24 -10.48 10.66 -0.03
C ARG A 24 -9.54 10.45 -1.22
N GLN A 25 -9.93 10.90 -2.42
CA GLN A 25 -9.04 10.89 -3.59
C GLN A 25 -7.84 11.83 -3.41
N ILE A 26 -8.05 13.02 -2.88
CA ILE A 26 -6.96 13.94 -2.55
C ILE A 26 -6.00 13.30 -1.54
N LYS A 27 -6.54 12.66 -0.48
CA LYS A 27 -5.74 11.91 0.49
C LYS A 27 -4.95 10.77 -0.18
N TYR A 28 -5.59 10.00 -1.06
CA TYR A 28 -4.93 8.93 -1.82
C TYR A 28 -3.74 9.45 -2.62
N TRP A 29 -3.92 10.50 -3.43
CA TRP A 29 -2.86 11.04 -4.28
C TRP A 29 -1.74 11.72 -3.50
N TYR A 30 -2.06 12.31 -2.34
CA TYR A 30 -1.04 12.78 -1.41
C TYR A 30 -0.16 11.62 -0.92
N LEU A 31 -0.78 10.53 -0.44
CA LEU A 31 -0.05 9.35 0.03
C LEU A 31 0.73 8.67 -1.11
N ARG A 32 0.19 8.70 -2.33
CA ARG A 32 0.86 8.21 -3.53
C ARG A 32 2.10 9.04 -3.89
N ASP A 33 2.06 10.37 -3.78
CA ASP A 33 3.26 11.21 -3.96
C ASP A 33 4.27 10.99 -2.82
N ARG A 34 3.80 10.81 -1.59
CA ARG A 34 4.62 10.47 -0.42
C ARG A 34 5.33 9.12 -0.62
N LEU A 35 4.68 8.15 -1.26
CA LEU A 35 5.24 6.82 -1.52
C LEU A 35 6.56 6.87 -2.30
N ARG A 36 6.80 7.91 -3.14
CA ARG A 36 8.09 8.06 -3.84
C ARG A 36 9.29 8.14 -2.89
N HIS A 37 9.06 8.55 -1.65
CA HIS A 37 10.09 8.60 -0.63
C HIS A 37 10.34 7.22 -0.02
N PHE A 38 9.46 6.24 -0.22
CA PHE A 38 9.61 4.86 0.22
C PHE A 38 10.07 3.92 -0.90
N ILE A 39 10.20 4.41 -2.13
CA ILE A 39 10.68 3.65 -3.28
C ILE A 39 12.06 4.19 -3.68
N VAL A 40 13.03 3.31 -3.88
CA VAL A 40 14.34 3.69 -4.41
C VAL A 40 14.26 3.72 -5.95
N PRO A 41 14.39 4.88 -6.60
CA PRO A 41 14.41 4.93 -8.06
C PRO A 41 15.72 4.35 -8.62
N SER A 42 15.66 3.72 -9.79
CA SER A 42 16.86 3.27 -10.49
C SER A 42 17.59 4.47 -11.11
N ASN A 43 18.70 4.89 -10.50
CA ASN A 43 19.55 5.97 -11.05
C ASN A 43 20.67 5.45 -11.96
N ASN A 44 20.96 4.14 -11.92
CA ASN A 44 22.03 3.52 -12.70
C ASN A 44 21.51 2.30 -13.48
N PRO A 45 21.49 2.33 -14.82
CA PRO A 45 21.04 1.17 -15.61
C PRO A 45 22.02 -0.02 -15.56
N LEU A 46 23.23 0.16 -15.02
CA LEU A 46 24.23 -0.90 -14.85
C LEU A 46 24.14 -1.59 -13.49
N ASP A 47 23.55 -0.95 -12.49
CA ASP A 47 23.34 -1.48 -11.15
C ASP A 47 21.99 -0.98 -10.66
N ASP A 48 20.96 -1.79 -10.88
CA ASP A 48 19.59 -1.49 -10.48
C ASP A 48 19.21 -2.18 -9.16
N ARG A 49 20.19 -2.71 -8.41
CA ARG A 49 19.99 -3.26 -7.06
C ARG A 49 19.30 -2.25 -6.16
N GLY A 50 18.42 -2.73 -5.27
CA GLY A 50 17.60 -1.86 -4.42
C GLY A 50 16.44 -1.15 -5.13
N SER A 51 16.51 -0.98 -6.46
CA SER A 51 15.54 -0.14 -7.17
C SER A 51 14.14 -0.76 -7.24
N TYR A 52 13.12 0.10 -7.15
CA TYR A 52 11.70 -0.24 -7.13
C TYR A 52 11.30 -1.21 -6.00
N LEU A 53 12.13 -1.30 -4.95
CA LEU A 53 11.77 -1.93 -3.69
C LEU A 53 11.12 -0.93 -2.74
N VAL A 54 10.33 -1.47 -1.82
CA VAL A 54 9.56 -0.70 -0.87
C VAL A 54 10.27 -0.73 0.48
N ILE A 55 10.61 0.46 0.97
CA ILE A 55 11.00 0.68 2.36
C ILE A 55 9.75 0.51 3.21
N GLY A 56 9.71 -0.46 4.11
CA GLY A 56 8.53 -0.71 4.95
C GLY A 56 8.28 0.43 5.95
N SER A 57 9.36 0.95 6.52
CA SER A 57 9.32 2.01 7.52
C SER A 57 10.59 2.87 7.48
N ARG A 58 10.44 4.15 7.86
CA ARG A 58 11.53 5.14 7.92
C ARG A 58 11.64 5.76 9.29
N ASN A 59 12.86 6.17 9.64
CA ASN A 59 13.19 6.79 10.93
C ASN A 59 12.80 5.89 12.11
N ASN A 60 13.11 4.61 12.02
CA ASN A 60 12.80 3.70 13.10
C ASN A 60 13.71 3.95 14.28
N ASN A 61 13.11 4.15 15.45
CA ASN A 61 13.84 4.36 16.69
C ASN A 61 13.46 3.24 17.66
N TRP A 62 14.28 2.21 17.76
CA TRP A 62 13.97 1.08 18.63
C TRP A 62 14.26 1.49 20.09
N PRO A 63 13.25 1.62 20.97
CA PRO A 63 13.41 2.26 22.27
C PRO A 63 14.42 1.55 23.19
N ASN A 64 14.67 0.26 22.96
CA ASN A 64 15.61 -0.55 23.74
C ASN A 64 16.99 -0.72 23.07
N ASN A 65 17.17 -0.18 21.86
CA ASN A 65 18.42 -0.30 21.11
C ASN A 65 18.93 1.11 20.78
N TYR A 66 19.42 1.81 21.80
CA TYR A 66 20.00 3.16 21.73
C TYR A 66 21.09 3.36 20.66
N TRP A 67 21.50 2.29 19.98
CA TRP A 67 22.56 2.28 18.97
C TRP A 67 22.05 2.09 17.54
N LEU A 68 20.76 1.83 17.32
CA LEU A 68 20.20 1.55 15.99
C LEU A 68 18.97 2.44 15.73
N THR A 69 19.22 3.65 15.23
CA THR A 69 18.20 4.39 14.49
C THR A 69 18.28 3.96 13.02
N GLU A 70 17.35 3.14 12.57
CA GLU A 70 17.29 2.75 11.15
C GLU A 70 16.62 3.87 10.35
N ARG A 71 17.35 4.48 9.41
CA ARG A 71 16.78 5.50 8.52
C ARG A 71 15.71 4.92 7.59
N ALA A 72 15.86 3.66 7.22
CA ALA A 72 14.97 2.89 6.37
C ALA A 72 15.06 1.41 6.76
N SER A 73 13.92 0.72 6.82
CA SER A 73 13.85 -0.71 7.15
C SER A 73 13.31 -1.53 5.99
N TYR A 74 13.98 -2.67 5.73
CA TYR A 74 13.71 -3.59 4.63
C TYR A 74 13.45 -5.04 5.10
N GLY A 75 13.34 -5.28 6.41
CA GLY A 75 13.36 -6.61 7.03
C GLY A 75 12.24 -7.58 6.61
N GLN A 76 11.15 -7.09 6.03
CA GLN A 76 10.01 -7.86 5.49
C GLN A 76 9.47 -7.22 4.20
N GLN A 77 10.37 -6.71 3.37
CA GLN A 77 9.97 -5.85 2.25
C GLN A 77 9.03 -6.50 1.24
N MET A 78 8.97 -7.83 1.16
CA MET A 78 8.13 -8.49 0.17
C MET A 78 6.64 -8.42 0.44
N GLU A 79 6.29 -8.19 1.70
CA GLU A 79 4.90 -7.96 2.08
C GLU A 79 4.42 -6.62 1.53
N PHE A 80 5.16 -5.55 1.83
CA PHE A 80 4.89 -4.22 1.29
C PHE A 80 5.03 -4.18 -0.23
N TYR A 81 5.97 -4.93 -0.79
CA TYR A 81 6.12 -5.04 -2.24
C TYR A 81 4.90 -5.68 -2.90
N GLY A 82 4.30 -6.69 -2.28
CA GLY A 82 3.01 -7.28 -2.68
C GLY A 82 1.90 -6.23 -2.76
N TYR A 83 1.72 -5.43 -1.71
CA TYR A 83 0.77 -4.32 -1.75
C TYR A 83 1.14 -3.28 -2.82
N TYR A 84 2.41 -2.93 -2.98
CA TYR A 84 2.84 -1.93 -3.94
C TYR A 84 2.48 -2.31 -5.38
N ILE A 85 2.80 -3.54 -5.82
CA ILE A 85 2.40 -4.00 -7.16
C ILE A 85 0.87 -4.12 -7.28
N GLY A 86 0.17 -4.45 -6.19
CA GLY A 86 -1.29 -4.45 -6.11
C GLY A 86 -1.91 -3.06 -6.29
N VAL A 87 -1.36 -2.05 -5.60
CA VAL A 87 -1.75 -0.63 -5.70
C VAL A 87 -1.54 -0.16 -7.13
N LEU A 88 -0.36 -0.39 -7.72
CA LEU A 88 -0.08 0.02 -9.10
C LEU A 88 -1.01 -0.66 -10.11
N ALA A 89 -1.31 -1.94 -9.95
CA ALA A 89 -2.21 -2.66 -10.86
C ALA A 89 -3.66 -2.16 -10.76
N THR A 90 -4.14 -1.93 -9.54
CA THR A 90 -5.50 -1.44 -9.30
C THR A 90 -5.65 0.04 -9.69
N GLU A 91 -4.65 0.87 -9.44
CA GLU A 91 -4.57 2.27 -9.91
C GLU A 91 -4.57 2.35 -11.43
N TYR A 92 -3.74 1.53 -12.11
CA TYR A 92 -3.74 1.44 -13.58
C TYR A 92 -5.14 1.15 -14.13
N TYR A 93 -5.82 0.17 -13.54
CA TYR A 93 -7.17 -0.19 -13.95
C TYR A 93 -8.15 0.97 -13.76
N LEU A 94 -8.15 1.61 -12.59
CA LEU A 94 -9.06 2.71 -12.29
C LEU A 94 -8.83 3.93 -13.18
N LEU A 95 -7.57 4.35 -13.40
CA LEU A 95 -7.21 5.44 -14.32
C LEU A 95 -7.65 5.13 -15.76
N LYS A 96 -7.47 3.89 -16.21
CA LYS A 96 -7.88 3.49 -17.55
C LYS A 96 -9.40 3.52 -17.70
N GLU A 97 -10.14 3.04 -16.71
CA GLU A 97 -11.61 3.02 -16.71
C GLU A 97 -12.21 4.42 -16.59
N SER A 98 -11.51 5.38 -15.95
CA SER A 98 -11.93 6.78 -15.87
C SER A 98 -11.54 7.62 -17.10
N GLY A 99 -10.73 7.07 -18.01
CA GLY A 99 -10.29 7.76 -19.23
C GLY A 99 -8.98 8.55 -19.07
N GLU A 100 -8.30 8.44 -17.93
CA GLU A 100 -6.99 9.05 -17.64
C GLU A 100 -5.85 8.25 -18.31
N ILE A 101 -5.88 8.14 -19.64
CA ILE A 101 -5.02 7.21 -20.41
C ILE A 101 -3.52 7.50 -20.26
N GLU A 102 -3.12 8.78 -20.19
CA GLU A 102 -1.70 9.13 -20.04
C GLU A 102 -1.17 8.72 -18.66
N GLU A 103 -1.94 9.00 -17.60
CA GLU A 103 -1.59 8.62 -16.23
C GLU A 103 -1.59 7.10 -16.07
N ALA A 104 -2.58 6.40 -16.64
CA ALA A 104 -2.59 4.94 -16.67
C ALA A 104 -1.31 4.38 -17.33
N ALA A 105 -0.83 4.97 -18.42
CA ALA A 105 0.41 4.53 -19.06
C ALA A 105 1.66 4.74 -18.17
N LYS A 106 1.70 5.83 -17.39
CA LYS A 106 2.78 6.08 -16.41
C LYS A 106 2.74 5.06 -15.28
N THR A 107 1.58 4.84 -14.65
CA THR A 107 1.40 3.83 -13.60
C THR A 107 1.74 2.43 -14.11
N ASN A 108 1.35 2.07 -15.34
CA ASN A 108 1.72 0.79 -15.93
C ASN A 108 3.24 0.64 -16.16
N SER A 109 3.91 1.73 -16.54
CA SER A 109 5.37 1.71 -16.71
C SER A 109 6.07 1.46 -15.37
N GLU A 110 5.61 2.09 -14.30
CA GLU A 110 6.07 1.85 -12.93
C GLU A 110 5.79 0.42 -12.47
N LEU A 111 4.60 -0.13 -12.75
CA LEU A 111 4.26 -1.53 -12.46
C LEU A 111 5.21 -2.51 -13.15
N LEU A 112 5.52 -2.28 -14.43
CA LEU A 112 6.45 -3.14 -15.18
C LEU A 112 7.89 -3.03 -14.65
N LEU A 113 8.29 -1.88 -14.11
CA LEU A 113 9.58 -1.69 -13.46
C LEU A 113 9.62 -2.38 -12.09
N ALA A 114 8.54 -2.26 -11.30
CA ALA A 114 8.39 -3.00 -10.06
C ALA A 114 8.51 -4.51 -10.33
N LEU A 115 7.72 -5.08 -11.25
CA LEU A 115 7.79 -6.50 -11.61
C LEU A 115 9.17 -6.97 -12.11
N LYS A 116 9.98 -6.07 -12.70
CA LYS A 116 11.38 -6.39 -13.04
C LYS A 116 12.25 -6.50 -11.78
N ALA A 117 12.01 -5.70 -10.75
CA ALA A 117 12.71 -5.79 -9.48
C ALA A 117 12.47 -7.13 -8.77
N TYR A 118 11.26 -7.71 -8.85
CA TYR A 118 11.02 -9.08 -8.37
C TYR A 118 11.95 -10.08 -9.07
N LYS A 119 11.96 -10.07 -10.40
CA LYS A 119 12.80 -11.00 -11.18
C LYS A 119 14.28 -10.84 -10.86
N ARG A 120 14.74 -9.61 -10.60
CA ARG A 120 16.11 -9.37 -10.18
C ARG A 120 16.41 -10.10 -8.87
N ARG A 121 15.53 -10.00 -7.87
CA ARG A 121 15.70 -10.65 -6.57
C ARG A 121 15.63 -12.18 -6.59
N ASP A 122 14.86 -12.74 -7.51
CA ASP A 122 14.81 -14.17 -7.86
C ASP A 122 15.99 -14.58 -8.78
N LEU A 123 16.93 -13.67 -9.04
CA LEU A 123 18.16 -13.92 -9.80
C LEU A 123 19.37 -13.39 -9.03
N CYS A 124 19.32 -13.45 -7.69
CA CYS A 124 20.39 -12.99 -6.82
C CYS A 124 21.02 -14.12 -6.00
N GLU A 125 20.75 -15.38 -6.32
CA GLU A 125 21.31 -16.52 -5.58
C GLU A 125 22.84 -16.63 -5.72
N GLU A 126 23.44 -15.99 -6.72
CA GLU A 126 24.90 -15.84 -6.85
C GLU A 126 25.53 -15.01 -5.72
N LEU A 127 24.72 -14.23 -5.01
CA LEU A 127 25.14 -13.43 -3.85
C LEU A 127 25.21 -14.25 -2.55
N LEU A 128 24.71 -15.49 -2.56
CA LEU A 128 24.71 -16.38 -1.39
C LEU A 128 26.11 -16.98 -1.14
N ASP A 129 26.32 -17.53 0.06
CA ASP A 129 27.56 -18.24 0.44
C ASP A 129 27.25 -19.66 0.97
N PRO A 130 27.56 -20.74 0.21
CA PRO A 130 28.20 -20.72 -1.10
C PRO A 130 27.26 -20.20 -2.20
N PRO A 131 27.80 -19.59 -3.27
CA PRO A 131 27.00 -19.04 -4.35
C PRO A 131 26.28 -20.14 -5.11
N LEU A 132 25.02 -19.89 -5.45
CA LEU A 132 24.22 -20.74 -6.31
C LEU A 132 24.07 -20.11 -7.71
N PRO A 133 23.76 -20.92 -8.74
CA PRO A 133 23.43 -20.36 -10.05
C PRO A 133 22.14 -19.53 -9.95
N ASN A 134 22.16 -18.30 -10.47
CA ASN A 134 20.95 -17.49 -10.61
C ASN A 134 19.91 -18.24 -11.44
N MET A 135 18.73 -18.46 -10.85
CA MET A 135 17.66 -19.20 -11.51
C MET A 135 16.32 -18.62 -11.08
N LEU A 136 15.54 -18.17 -12.06
CA LEU A 136 14.19 -17.66 -11.86
C LEU A 136 13.27 -18.84 -11.49
N ASP A 137 13.19 -19.16 -10.19
CA ASP A 137 12.60 -20.37 -9.64
C ASP A 137 11.51 -20.11 -8.58
N GLY A 138 11.26 -18.84 -8.26
CA GLY A 138 10.26 -18.43 -7.28
C GLY A 138 10.82 -18.23 -5.88
N PHE A 139 12.11 -18.55 -5.65
CA PHE A 139 12.86 -18.09 -4.50
C PHE A 139 13.22 -16.61 -4.68
N PHE A 140 13.31 -15.86 -3.59
CA PHE A 140 13.90 -14.53 -3.64
C PHE A 140 14.67 -14.29 -2.37
N ILE A 141 15.78 -13.54 -2.49
CA ILE A 141 16.47 -13.02 -1.33
C ILE A 141 15.68 -11.85 -0.74
N ARG A 142 15.65 -11.75 0.59
CA ARG A 142 14.86 -10.73 1.30
C ARG A 142 15.32 -9.30 1.04
N SER A 143 16.59 -9.03 0.77
CA SER A 143 17.06 -7.70 0.39
C SER A 143 18.15 -7.78 -0.66
N ASP A 144 18.02 -7.02 -1.75
CA ASP A 144 19.12 -6.78 -2.69
C ASP A 144 19.66 -5.34 -2.60
N VAL A 145 19.26 -4.58 -1.57
CA VAL A 145 19.64 -3.19 -1.39
C VAL A 145 21.12 -3.12 -0.98
N PRO A 146 21.99 -2.43 -1.74
CA PRO A 146 23.39 -2.28 -1.37
C PRO A 146 23.54 -1.56 -0.02
N GLU A 147 24.49 -2.01 0.82
CA GLU A 147 24.76 -1.36 2.11
C GLU A 147 25.06 0.14 1.96
N ASP A 148 25.80 0.54 0.92
CA ASP A 148 26.20 1.93 0.69
C ASP A 148 25.02 2.88 0.36
N ASP A 149 23.94 2.36 -0.23
CA ASP A 149 22.75 3.14 -0.62
C ASP A 149 21.80 3.38 0.56
N LEU A 150 21.91 2.60 1.63
CA LEU A 150 21.10 2.73 2.84
C LEU A 150 21.46 3.96 3.67
N PHE A 151 22.68 4.50 3.50
CA PHE A 151 23.27 5.39 4.51
C PHE A 151 23.83 6.73 3.98
N ASN A 152 24.15 6.86 2.68
CA ASN A 152 25.01 7.95 2.20
C ASN A 152 24.32 9.16 1.56
N GLU A 153 23.08 9.05 1.08
CA GLU A 153 22.35 10.25 0.64
C GLU A 153 21.50 10.77 1.80
N ASP A 154 21.68 12.04 2.16
CA ASP A 154 20.70 12.74 2.99
C ASP A 154 19.35 12.51 2.32
N PRO A 155 18.40 11.80 2.97
CA PRO A 155 17.08 11.63 2.38
C PRO A 155 16.59 13.03 2.05
N PRO A 156 16.07 13.28 0.83
CA PRO A 156 15.63 14.62 0.43
C PRO A 156 14.83 15.18 1.59
N GLN A 157 15.39 16.23 2.24
CA GLN A 157 15.02 16.63 3.60
C GLN A 157 13.52 16.43 3.79
N ASN A 158 13.13 15.58 4.75
CA ASN A 158 11.75 15.18 5.08
C ASN A 158 10.90 16.37 5.56
N SER A 159 10.88 17.46 4.79
CA SER A 159 10.03 18.64 4.92
C SER A 159 8.54 18.27 4.89
N PHE A 160 8.19 17.07 4.44
CA PHE A 160 6.84 16.52 4.50
C PHE A 160 6.34 16.21 5.92
N LEU A 161 7.24 16.00 6.90
CA LEU A 161 6.85 15.76 8.30
C LEU A 161 7.26 16.89 9.24
N VAL A 162 8.08 17.83 8.77
CA VAL A 162 8.36 19.07 9.50
C VAL A 162 7.24 20.06 9.25
N ASN A 163 6.02 19.69 9.63
CA ASN A 163 4.98 20.69 9.80
C ASN A 163 5.41 21.54 11.00
N SER A 164 5.52 22.86 10.81
CA SER A 164 6.07 23.80 11.79
C SER A 164 5.33 23.83 13.13
N ASP A 165 4.16 23.19 13.23
CA ASP A 165 3.40 23.06 14.48
C ASP A 165 3.90 21.92 15.38
N LEU A 166 4.69 20.97 14.85
CA LEU A 166 5.50 20.06 15.66
C LEU A 166 6.75 20.74 16.23
N ASN A 167 6.94 22.04 16.01
CA ASN A 167 8.00 22.84 16.65
C ASN A 167 7.49 23.64 17.86
N ASN A 168 6.22 23.50 18.28
CA ASN A 168 5.72 24.16 19.47
C ASN A 168 6.18 23.45 20.76
N GLU A 169 7.37 23.86 21.20
CA GLU A 169 7.94 23.95 22.57
C GLU A 169 7.87 22.76 23.56
N ASN A 170 7.23 21.63 23.27
CA ASN A 170 7.32 20.41 24.09
C ASN A 170 7.40 19.09 23.30
N SER A 171 7.31 19.15 21.98
CA SER A 171 7.66 18.05 21.10
C SER A 171 9.17 17.91 21.03
N ILE A 172 9.63 16.68 21.03
CA ILE A 172 11.03 16.26 20.92
C ILE A 172 11.55 16.71 19.54
N LEU A 173 11.88 18.00 19.44
CA LEU A 173 13.00 18.42 18.65
C LEU A 173 14.20 17.78 19.34
N ILE A 174 14.67 16.67 18.78
CA ILE A 174 16.11 16.48 18.75
C ILE A 174 16.59 17.71 17.98
N SER A 175 16.91 18.79 18.70
CA SER A 175 17.54 19.92 18.07
C SER A 175 18.77 19.36 17.37
N SER A 176 19.08 19.88 16.19
CA SER A 176 20.37 19.62 15.55
C SER A 176 21.54 19.90 16.51
N ASP A 177 21.31 20.68 17.57
CA ASP A 177 22.27 21.05 18.61
C ASP A 177 22.33 20.05 19.80
N GLN A 178 21.43 19.07 19.89
CA GLN A 178 21.48 17.94 20.84
C GLN A 178 21.70 16.59 20.15
N LEU A 179 21.88 16.56 18.83
CA LEU A 179 22.66 15.52 18.22
C LEU A 179 24.04 15.59 18.88
N LEU A 180 24.36 14.51 19.59
CA LEU A 180 25.69 14.19 20.12
C LEU A 180 26.76 14.73 19.17
N ASP A 181 27.80 15.35 19.74
CA ASP A 181 29.07 15.73 19.11
C ASP A 181 29.21 15.07 17.74
N GLU A 182 29.32 15.85 16.65
CA GLU A 182 29.30 15.37 15.24
C GLU A 182 30.32 14.23 14.95
N ASN A 183 31.17 13.90 15.93
CA ASN A 183 32.12 12.79 15.95
C ASN A 183 31.64 11.50 16.67
N GLU A 184 30.49 11.46 17.35
CA GLU A 184 30.00 10.29 18.11
C GLU A 184 28.60 9.78 17.73
N ALA A 185 27.80 10.51 16.93
CA ALA A 185 26.41 10.12 16.63
C ALA A 185 26.19 9.13 15.47
N ILE A 186 27.25 8.65 14.81
CA ILE A 186 27.15 7.59 13.80
C ILE A 186 28.27 6.59 14.06
N ARG A 187 28.15 5.81 15.14
CA ARG A 187 28.70 4.46 15.08
C ARG A 187 27.79 3.66 14.17
N VAL A 188 28.08 3.72 12.87
CA VAL A 188 27.84 2.60 11.97
C VAL A 188 28.25 1.37 12.77
N VAL A 189 27.34 0.44 13.02
CA VAL A 189 27.77 -0.91 13.34
C VAL A 189 28.39 -1.40 12.04
N ASN A 190 29.63 -0.98 11.80
CA ASN A 190 30.55 -1.65 10.91
C ASN A 190 30.66 -3.01 11.56
N TYR A 191 29.80 -3.94 11.15
CA TYR A 191 30.06 -5.35 11.33
C TYR A 191 31.33 -5.61 10.54
N THR A 192 32.48 -5.33 11.17
CA THR A 192 33.78 -5.63 10.62
C THR A 192 33.69 -7.06 10.11
N SER A 193 34.05 -7.26 8.84
CA SER A 193 33.82 -8.45 8.01
C SER A 193 34.18 -9.81 8.61
N ASN A 194 34.71 -9.85 9.84
CA ASN A 194 35.12 -11.03 10.58
C ASN A 194 34.05 -11.59 11.54
N GLN A 195 32.85 -11.00 11.64
CA GLN A 195 31.69 -11.58 12.38
C GLN A 195 30.50 -11.95 11.49
N LEU A 196 30.66 -11.90 10.16
CA LEU A 196 29.61 -12.13 9.17
C LEU A 196 29.14 -13.59 8.88
N PRO A 197 29.65 -14.72 9.45
CA PRO A 197 29.20 -16.04 8.97
C PRO A 197 27.77 -16.45 9.34
N ASP A 198 27.19 -15.95 10.43
CA ASP A 198 25.88 -16.43 10.92
C ASP A 198 24.70 -15.49 10.63
N TYR A 199 24.95 -14.23 10.26
CA TYR A 199 23.86 -13.27 10.01
C TYR A 199 23.27 -13.36 8.60
N PHE A 200 24.07 -13.76 7.60
CA PHE A 200 23.59 -14.00 6.23
C PHE A 200 22.81 -15.32 6.08
N GLN A 201 22.66 -16.12 7.14
CA GLN A 201 21.94 -17.40 7.09
C GLN A 201 20.40 -17.25 6.99
N TYR A 202 19.82 -16.03 6.97
CA TYR A 202 18.37 -15.84 7.19
C TYR A 202 17.61 -14.90 6.23
N GLU A 203 18.08 -14.68 5.01
CA GLU A 203 17.33 -13.93 3.98
C GLU A 203 16.42 -14.79 3.08
N ASN A 204 15.96 -15.93 3.59
CA ASN A 204 15.02 -16.76 2.84
C ASN A 204 13.62 -16.13 2.87
N MET A 205 12.94 -16.15 1.71
CA MET A 205 11.49 -15.92 1.63
C MET A 205 10.76 -16.68 2.75
N SER A 206 9.99 -15.97 3.57
CA SER A 206 9.03 -16.58 4.50
C SER A 206 7.65 -16.77 3.88
N GLN A 207 6.80 -17.51 4.59
CA GLN A 207 5.46 -17.84 4.15
C GLN A 207 4.57 -16.61 3.94
N ASP A 208 4.59 -15.69 4.90
CA ASP A 208 3.88 -14.41 4.86
C ASP A 208 4.31 -13.58 3.64
N GLU A 209 5.61 -13.38 3.43
CA GLU A 209 6.15 -12.69 2.26
C GLU A 209 5.65 -13.29 0.94
N ALA A 210 5.61 -14.63 0.84
CA ALA A 210 5.08 -15.32 -0.33
C ALA A 210 3.57 -15.09 -0.52
N VAL A 211 2.79 -15.08 0.58
CA VAL A 211 1.34 -14.86 0.55
C VAL A 211 1.01 -13.44 0.10
N PHE A 212 1.65 -12.43 0.66
CA PHE A 212 1.42 -11.04 0.27
C PHE A 212 1.93 -10.74 -1.15
N LEU A 213 3.04 -11.37 -1.57
CA LEU A 213 3.44 -11.34 -2.97
C LEU A 213 2.36 -11.94 -3.89
N LEU A 214 1.83 -13.11 -3.55
CA LEU A 214 0.75 -13.75 -4.32
C LEU A 214 -0.51 -12.87 -4.40
N GLU A 215 -0.80 -12.11 -3.35
CA GLU A 215 -1.88 -11.14 -3.34
C GLU A 215 -1.66 -10.02 -4.37
N GLY A 216 -0.46 -9.41 -4.36
CA GLY A 216 -0.06 -8.42 -5.35
C GLY A 216 -0.06 -8.96 -6.78
N LEU A 217 0.41 -10.19 -6.98
CA LEU A 217 0.40 -10.87 -8.28
C LEU A 217 -1.03 -11.19 -8.74
N ALA A 218 -1.93 -11.58 -7.84
CA ALA A 218 -3.33 -11.84 -8.16
C ALA A 218 -4.05 -10.57 -8.62
N LEU A 219 -3.84 -9.46 -7.91
CA LEU A 219 -4.34 -8.15 -8.32
C LEU A 219 -3.74 -7.70 -9.65
N THR A 220 -2.45 -7.92 -9.86
CA THR A 220 -1.76 -7.62 -11.13
C THR A 220 -2.33 -8.43 -12.29
N TYR A 221 -2.55 -9.73 -12.10
CA TYR A 221 -3.18 -10.60 -13.08
C TYR A 221 -4.62 -10.18 -13.39
N LYS A 222 -5.37 -9.73 -12.39
CA LYS A 222 -6.75 -9.28 -12.58
C LYS A 222 -6.82 -7.93 -13.30
N PHE A 223 -6.03 -6.95 -12.87
CA PHE A 223 -6.23 -5.53 -13.18
C PHE A 223 -5.13 -4.90 -14.04
N GLY A 224 -3.95 -5.50 -14.12
CA GLY A 224 -2.81 -4.95 -14.89
C GLY A 224 -3.00 -4.92 -16.40
N SER A 225 -2.05 -4.31 -17.12
CA SER A 225 -1.97 -4.42 -18.59
C SER A 225 -1.69 -5.86 -19.04
N LEU A 226 -1.88 -6.16 -20.33
CA LEU A 226 -1.62 -7.50 -20.85
C LEU A 226 -0.21 -8.01 -20.50
N ASP A 227 0.81 -7.17 -20.65
CA ASP A 227 2.20 -7.53 -20.33
C ASP A 227 2.37 -7.81 -18.83
N ALA A 228 1.83 -6.94 -17.97
CA ALA A 228 1.87 -7.12 -16.52
C ALA A 228 1.15 -8.40 -16.08
N LYS A 229 -0.01 -8.73 -16.70
CA LYS A 229 -0.76 -9.96 -16.44
C LYS A 229 0.04 -11.21 -16.77
N LEU A 230 0.72 -11.23 -17.92
CA LEU A 230 1.54 -12.36 -18.34
C LEU A 230 2.75 -12.56 -17.41
N ILE A 231 3.39 -11.46 -17.01
CA ILE A 231 4.49 -11.49 -16.04
C ILE A 231 3.99 -12.01 -14.68
N ALA A 232 2.87 -11.47 -14.19
CA ALA A 232 2.31 -11.89 -12.90
C ALA A 232 1.89 -13.36 -12.89
N LEU A 233 1.31 -13.86 -13.99
CA LEU A 233 1.00 -15.29 -14.14
C LEU A 233 2.27 -16.15 -14.07
N SER A 234 3.35 -15.72 -14.75
CA SER A 234 4.64 -16.40 -14.74
C SER A 234 5.22 -16.46 -13.32
N TYR A 235 5.27 -15.34 -12.61
CA TYR A 235 5.82 -15.30 -11.24
C TYR A 235 4.95 -16.03 -10.24
N ALA A 236 3.62 -15.94 -10.35
CA ALA A 236 2.72 -16.69 -9.48
C ALA A 236 2.94 -18.20 -9.62
N HIS A 237 3.15 -18.69 -10.84
CA HIS A 237 3.50 -20.09 -11.08
C HIS A 237 4.81 -20.49 -10.39
N LEU A 238 5.84 -19.65 -10.44
CA LEU A 238 7.13 -19.90 -9.80
C LEU A 238 7.01 -19.92 -8.28
N VAL A 239 6.39 -18.90 -7.69
CA VAL A 239 6.17 -18.80 -6.23
C VAL A 239 5.32 -19.98 -5.74
N LEU A 240 4.22 -20.31 -6.43
CA LEU A 240 3.39 -21.46 -6.08
C LEU A 240 4.16 -22.78 -6.22
N ASN A 241 4.95 -22.95 -7.29
CA ASN A 241 5.83 -24.11 -7.42
C ASN A 241 6.87 -24.16 -6.30
N ARG A 242 7.36 -23.03 -5.80
CA ARG A 242 8.30 -23.02 -4.68
C ARG A 242 7.62 -23.45 -3.37
N LEU A 243 6.39 -22.98 -3.15
CA LEU A 243 5.55 -23.37 -2.01
C LEU A 243 5.06 -24.84 -2.11
N TYR A 244 4.98 -25.40 -3.32
CA TYR A 244 4.48 -26.74 -3.62
C TYR A 244 5.57 -27.81 -3.82
N GLY A 245 6.71 -27.43 -4.39
CA GLY A 245 7.53 -28.25 -5.30
C GLY A 245 8.50 -29.24 -4.68
N TYR A 246 8.50 -29.42 -3.36
CA TYR A 246 9.32 -30.43 -2.71
C TYR A 246 8.53 -31.47 -1.94
N VAL A 247 7.21 -31.52 -2.16
CA VAL A 247 6.41 -32.66 -1.70
C VAL A 247 6.73 -33.83 -2.64
N SER A 248 7.54 -34.78 -2.15
CA SER A 248 7.76 -36.05 -2.85
C SER A 248 6.41 -36.61 -3.29
N PRO A 249 6.26 -37.19 -4.50
CA PRO A 249 4.99 -37.75 -5.02
C PRO A 249 4.34 -38.89 -4.21
N GLY A 250 4.58 -38.99 -2.90
CA GLY A 250 3.91 -39.88 -1.96
C GLY A 250 3.33 -39.12 -0.77
N LEU A 251 2.05 -38.73 -0.87
CA LEU A 251 0.99 -38.72 0.17
C LEU A 251 1.23 -38.17 1.59
N HIS A 252 2.41 -37.69 1.97
CA HIS A 252 2.66 -37.25 3.33
C HIS A 252 2.26 -35.79 3.48
N PHE A 253 1.05 -35.59 4.01
CA PHE A 253 0.51 -34.30 4.43
C PHE A 253 1.52 -33.44 5.19
N MET A 254 2.42 -34.06 5.99
CA MET A 254 3.42 -33.37 6.82
C MET A 254 4.64 -32.82 6.06
N ASP A 255 4.78 -33.10 4.77
CA ASP A 255 5.98 -32.74 3.98
C ASP A 255 5.88 -31.36 3.30
N TRP A 256 4.78 -30.63 3.49
CA TRP A 256 4.62 -29.27 2.98
C TRP A 256 5.46 -28.28 3.78
N ASN A 257 6.70 -28.08 3.32
CA ASN A 257 7.62 -27.09 3.85
C ASN A 257 8.12 -26.15 2.75
N ILE A 258 8.35 -24.89 3.11
CA ILE A 258 9.07 -23.93 2.27
C ILE A 258 10.54 -24.34 2.27
N HIS A 259 11.18 -24.27 1.10
CA HIS A 259 12.60 -24.60 0.95
C HIS A 259 13.40 -23.36 0.61
N ASN A 260 14.54 -23.19 1.30
CA ASN A 260 15.51 -22.13 1.01
C ASN A 260 16.16 -22.33 -0.37
N ALA A 261 16.97 -21.38 -0.84
CA ALA A 261 17.63 -21.43 -2.15
C ALA A 261 18.36 -22.76 -2.44
N TYR A 262 18.93 -23.38 -1.40
CA TYR A 262 19.66 -24.65 -1.47
C TYR A 262 18.75 -25.89 -1.60
N GLY A 263 17.43 -25.71 -1.64
CA GLY A 263 16.47 -26.81 -1.64
C GLY A 263 16.39 -27.53 -0.29
N LEU A 264 16.79 -26.86 0.81
CA LEU A 264 16.66 -27.40 2.16
C LEU A 264 15.36 -26.86 2.80
N PRO A 265 14.57 -27.70 3.50
CA PRO A 265 13.37 -27.26 4.16
C PRO A 265 13.71 -26.25 5.26
N ILE A 266 12.97 -25.14 5.30
CA ILE A 266 13.03 -24.16 6.37
C ILE A 266 12.37 -24.78 7.62
N PRO A 267 12.98 -24.71 8.81
CA PRO A 267 12.38 -25.24 10.03
C PRO A 267 10.99 -24.61 10.30
N PRO A 268 10.01 -25.38 10.84
CA PRO A 268 8.70 -24.84 11.19
C PRO A 268 8.73 -23.59 12.07
N GLY A 269 9.66 -23.51 13.03
CA GLY A 269 9.83 -22.35 13.91
C GLY A 269 10.40 -21.10 13.23
N GLN A 270 10.78 -21.20 11.95
CA GLN A 270 11.25 -20.09 11.11
C GLN A 270 10.26 -19.78 9.98
N GLY A 271 9.00 -20.19 10.12
CA GLY A 271 7.95 -19.96 9.12
C GLY A 271 7.98 -20.95 7.94
N GLY A 272 8.72 -22.06 8.05
CA GLY A 272 8.81 -23.04 6.97
C GLY A 272 7.57 -23.94 6.81
N ALA A 273 6.71 -24.04 7.82
CA ALA A 273 5.58 -24.97 7.81
C ALA A 273 4.40 -24.48 6.97
N ALA A 274 4.32 -24.91 5.70
CA ALA A 274 3.29 -24.49 4.76
C ALA A 274 2.01 -25.35 4.77
N VAL A 275 2.02 -26.43 5.55
CA VAL A 275 0.98 -27.47 5.52
C VAL A 275 -0.44 -26.95 5.76
N LEU A 276 -0.63 -26.00 6.68
CA LEU A 276 -1.95 -25.46 7.02
C LEU A 276 -2.61 -24.72 5.85
N LEU A 277 -1.78 -24.10 4.99
CA LEU A 277 -2.23 -23.26 3.88
C LEU A 277 -2.20 -24.00 2.52
N SER A 278 -1.67 -25.22 2.49
CA SER A 278 -1.46 -26.04 1.30
C SER A 278 -2.69 -26.19 0.37
N PHE A 279 -3.86 -26.44 0.95
CA PHE A 279 -5.11 -26.53 0.19
C PHE A 279 -5.47 -25.20 -0.46
N GLY A 280 -5.29 -24.09 0.28
CA GLY A 280 -5.51 -22.74 -0.22
C GLY A 280 -4.54 -22.36 -1.36
N TYR A 281 -3.25 -22.71 -1.27
CA TYR A 281 -2.32 -22.52 -2.39
C TYR A 281 -2.74 -23.30 -3.64
N THR A 282 -3.21 -24.53 -3.46
CA THR A 282 -3.72 -25.34 -4.57
C THR A 282 -4.96 -24.70 -5.21
N LYS A 283 -5.84 -24.13 -4.38
CA LYS A 283 -7.01 -23.38 -4.82
C LYS A 283 -6.62 -22.15 -5.63
N ILE A 284 -5.64 -21.36 -5.18
CA ILE A 284 -5.10 -20.22 -5.94
C ILE A 284 -4.55 -20.70 -7.29
N ALA A 285 -3.68 -21.71 -7.28
CA ALA A 285 -3.05 -22.22 -8.49
C ALA A 285 -4.09 -22.68 -9.52
N ARG A 286 -5.04 -23.52 -9.10
CA ARG A 286 -6.01 -24.16 -10.00
C ARG A 286 -7.19 -23.25 -10.36
N ASP A 287 -7.84 -22.67 -9.35
CA ASP A 287 -9.13 -21.98 -9.53
C ASP A 287 -8.93 -20.53 -9.98
N PHE A 288 -7.84 -19.87 -9.56
CA PHE A 288 -7.56 -18.47 -9.94
C PHE A 288 -6.61 -18.36 -11.15
N PHE A 289 -5.44 -19.01 -11.12
CA PHE A 289 -4.46 -18.92 -12.21
C PHE A 289 -4.60 -19.99 -13.30
N GLY A 290 -5.37 -21.05 -13.08
CA GLY A 290 -5.63 -22.09 -14.08
C GLY A 290 -4.50 -23.12 -14.25
N PHE A 291 -3.66 -23.33 -13.24
CA PHE A 291 -2.59 -24.34 -13.25
C PHE A 291 -3.13 -25.73 -12.86
N PRO A 292 -3.20 -26.70 -13.78
CA PRO A 292 -3.87 -27.99 -13.52
C PRO A 292 -3.04 -28.96 -12.67
N ASP A 293 -1.72 -28.74 -12.55
CA ASP A 293 -0.78 -29.69 -11.96
C ASP A 293 -0.67 -29.60 -10.43
N PHE A 294 -1.41 -28.68 -9.82
CA PHE A 294 -1.44 -28.50 -8.37
C PHE A 294 -2.57 -29.32 -7.75
N PHE A 295 -2.20 -30.30 -6.91
CA PHE A 295 -3.15 -31.15 -6.21
C PHE A 295 -3.00 -30.99 -4.70
N PRO A 296 -4.11 -30.87 -3.96
CA PRO A 296 -4.02 -30.77 -2.52
C PRO A 296 -3.51 -32.10 -1.96
N ALA A 297 -2.66 -32.05 -0.94
CA ALA A 297 -2.32 -33.26 -0.19
C ALA A 297 -3.60 -33.90 0.40
N ALA A 298 -3.61 -35.22 0.49
CA ALA A 298 -4.70 -35.94 1.14
C ALA A 298 -4.90 -35.40 2.57
N GLY A 299 -6.12 -34.96 2.89
CA GLY A 299 -6.47 -34.42 4.20
C GLY A 299 -6.27 -32.90 4.37
N SER A 300 -5.61 -32.19 3.45
CA SER A 300 -5.44 -30.74 3.59
C SER A 300 -6.74 -29.96 3.47
N GLU A 301 -7.76 -30.49 2.77
CA GLU A 301 -9.11 -29.92 2.76
C GLU A 301 -9.75 -29.92 4.15
N VAL A 302 -9.54 -30.97 4.94
CA VAL A 302 -10.10 -31.06 6.31
C VAL A 302 -9.46 -30.02 7.21
N VAL A 303 -8.14 -29.87 7.12
CA VAL A 303 -7.39 -28.87 7.89
C VAL A 303 -7.79 -27.46 7.47
N TRP A 304 -7.85 -27.18 6.17
CA TRP A 304 -8.34 -25.90 5.65
C TRP A 304 -9.78 -25.61 6.06
N GLY A 305 -10.65 -26.62 6.06
CA GLY A 305 -12.02 -26.51 6.56
C GLY A 305 -12.10 -26.18 8.05
N ALA A 306 -11.15 -26.66 8.86
CA ALA A 306 -11.08 -26.32 10.28
C ALA A 306 -10.73 -24.83 10.51
N LEU A 307 -9.90 -24.23 9.64
CA LEU A 307 -9.53 -22.81 9.68
C LEU A 307 -10.71 -21.86 9.39
N TYR A 308 -11.83 -22.37 8.88
CA TYR A 308 -13.02 -21.57 8.58
C TYR A 308 -13.60 -20.81 9.80
N ASN A 309 -13.40 -21.34 11.01
CA ASN A 309 -13.95 -20.76 12.25
C ASN A 309 -12.92 -19.95 13.07
N GLY A 310 -11.83 -19.47 12.45
CA GLY A 310 -10.85 -18.64 13.16
C GLY A 310 -10.04 -19.38 14.22
N ILE A 311 -9.83 -20.69 14.08
CA ILE A 311 -9.09 -21.49 15.08
C ILE A 311 -7.57 -21.30 15.03
N ALA A 312 -7.07 -20.52 14.07
CA ALA A 312 -5.65 -20.23 13.94
C ALA A 312 -5.22 -19.19 14.97
N SER A 313 -3.93 -19.20 15.31
CA SER A 313 -3.32 -18.08 16.04
C SER A 313 -3.52 -16.79 15.26
N ASP A 314 -3.70 -15.67 15.96
CA ASP A 314 -3.91 -14.34 15.37
C ASP A 314 -2.86 -14.02 14.28
N TYR A 315 -1.60 -14.42 14.51
CA TYR A 315 -0.50 -14.25 13.55
C TYR A 315 -0.70 -14.91 12.17
N ASN A 316 -1.56 -15.93 12.03
CA ASN A 316 -1.77 -16.62 10.75
C ASN A 316 -3.08 -16.25 10.06
N GLN A 317 -3.96 -15.53 10.75
CA GLN A 317 -5.32 -15.26 10.28
C GLN A 317 -5.33 -14.37 9.04
N HIS A 318 -4.46 -13.36 8.97
CA HIS A 318 -4.30 -12.49 7.80
C HIS A 318 -3.89 -13.29 6.56
N MET A 319 -2.92 -14.22 6.68
CA MET A 319 -2.51 -15.09 5.56
C MET A 319 -3.64 -16.01 5.11
N ILE A 320 -4.39 -16.58 6.06
CA ILE A 320 -5.56 -17.43 5.78
C ILE A 320 -6.60 -16.61 4.99
N ALA A 321 -6.86 -15.37 5.40
CA ALA A 321 -7.80 -14.47 4.75
C ALA A 321 -7.34 -14.07 3.33
N SER A 322 -6.06 -13.70 3.15
CA SER A 322 -5.46 -13.43 1.84
C SER A 322 -5.64 -14.62 0.90
N ILE A 323 -5.23 -15.82 1.33
CA ILE A 323 -5.30 -17.02 0.50
C ILE A 323 -6.75 -17.37 0.15
N ALA A 324 -7.67 -17.23 1.10
CA ALA A 324 -9.08 -17.47 0.88
C ALA A 324 -9.70 -16.47 -0.10
N ALA A 325 -9.33 -15.19 0.00
CA ALA A 325 -9.77 -14.14 -0.89
C ALA A 325 -9.25 -14.35 -2.33
N ILE A 326 -8.00 -14.78 -2.50
CA ILE A 326 -7.43 -15.06 -3.81
C ILE A 326 -8.02 -16.34 -4.40
N GLY A 327 -8.01 -17.45 -3.66
CA GLY A 327 -8.30 -18.78 -4.18
C GLY A 327 -9.77 -19.21 -4.12
N GLU A 328 -10.67 -18.34 -3.65
CA GLU A 328 -12.06 -18.73 -3.32
C GLU A 328 -12.09 -19.93 -2.36
N GLY A 329 -11.35 -19.80 -1.25
CA GLY A 329 -10.85 -20.92 -0.47
C GLY A 329 -11.88 -21.90 0.10
N TRP A 330 -13.09 -21.45 0.46
CA TRP A 330 -14.14 -22.31 1.04
C TRP A 330 -15.40 -22.24 0.17
N GLY A 331 -15.49 -23.13 -0.81
CA GLY A 331 -16.55 -23.12 -1.84
C GLY A 331 -17.35 -24.43 -1.93
N ASN A 332 -17.52 -25.15 -0.82
CA ASN A 332 -18.34 -26.38 -0.77
C ASN A 332 -19.72 -26.10 -0.11
N LEU A 333 -20.64 -27.07 -0.17
CA LEU A 333 -22.08 -26.92 0.21
C LEU A 333 -22.35 -26.31 1.60
N PHE A 334 -21.36 -26.24 2.48
CA PHE A 334 -21.52 -25.84 3.89
C PHE A 334 -20.71 -24.59 4.28
N HIS A 335 -19.76 -24.15 3.45
CA HIS A 335 -18.88 -23.04 3.77
C HIS A 335 -18.87 -22.05 2.62
N LEU A 336 -19.19 -20.80 2.91
CA LEU A 336 -19.05 -19.69 1.97
C LEU A 336 -17.76 -18.95 2.29
N THR A 337 -16.89 -18.75 1.30
CA THR A 337 -15.58 -18.09 1.46
C THR A 337 -15.66 -16.79 2.24
N GLN A 338 -16.63 -15.92 1.95
CA GLN A 338 -16.80 -14.64 2.64
C GLN A 338 -17.09 -14.79 4.14
N HIS A 339 -17.80 -15.83 4.57
CA HIS A 339 -18.02 -16.07 6.00
C HIS A 339 -16.74 -16.58 6.67
N GLY A 340 -15.96 -17.41 5.98
CA GLY A 340 -14.66 -17.87 6.48
C GLY A 340 -13.68 -16.71 6.63
N ILE A 341 -13.63 -15.80 5.64
CA ILE A 341 -12.88 -14.55 5.73
C ILE A 341 -13.34 -13.76 6.95
N TYR A 342 -14.64 -13.45 7.05
CA TYR A 342 -15.20 -12.68 8.17
C TYR A 342 -14.85 -13.28 9.54
N ASN A 343 -15.03 -14.59 9.72
CA ASN A 343 -14.72 -15.29 10.96
C ASN A 343 -13.24 -15.20 11.37
N ASN A 344 -12.32 -15.09 10.40
CA ASN A 344 -10.88 -14.97 10.65
C ASN A 344 -10.41 -13.51 10.79
N THR A 345 -11.27 -12.50 10.61
CA THR A 345 -10.81 -11.12 10.43
C THR A 345 -11.61 -10.08 11.21
N ASP A 346 -12.84 -10.39 11.62
CA ASP A 346 -13.72 -9.44 12.33
C ASP A 346 -13.17 -9.01 13.70
N GLN A 347 -12.45 -9.90 14.39
CA GLN A 347 -11.88 -9.60 15.73
C GLN A 347 -10.89 -8.42 15.70
N ASP A 348 -10.13 -8.28 14.61
CA ASP A 348 -9.12 -7.25 14.41
C ASP A 348 -9.61 -6.13 13.47
N GLY A 349 -10.85 -6.26 12.97
CA GLY A 349 -11.42 -5.35 11.99
C GLY A 349 -10.69 -5.38 10.64
N TRP A 350 -10.12 -6.52 10.25
CA TRP A 350 -9.53 -6.69 8.91
C TRP A 350 -10.55 -7.14 7.87
N ASP A 351 -11.77 -7.50 8.29
CA ASP A 351 -12.82 -8.05 7.43
C ASP A 351 -13.10 -7.14 6.23
N TYR A 352 -13.05 -5.82 6.43
CA TYR A 352 -13.22 -4.83 5.37
C TYR A 352 -12.23 -5.03 4.23
N TYR A 353 -10.95 -5.23 4.55
CA TYR A 353 -9.91 -5.35 3.54
C TYR A 353 -10.07 -6.65 2.75
N TYR A 354 -10.13 -7.78 3.45
CA TYR A 354 -10.13 -9.09 2.80
C TYR A 354 -11.44 -9.38 2.07
N LEU A 355 -12.58 -8.87 2.57
CA LEU A 355 -13.83 -8.94 1.82
C LEU A 355 -13.76 -8.06 0.57
N GLN A 356 -13.16 -6.87 0.63
CA GLN A 356 -12.97 -6.04 -0.56
C GLN A 356 -12.06 -6.69 -1.59
N LEU A 357 -10.97 -7.29 -1.15
CA LEU A 357 -10.07 -8.07 -2.01
C LEU A 357 -10.82 -9.21 -2.69
N TYR A 358 -11.54 -10.03 -1.91
CA TYR A 358 -12.32 -11.15 -2.45
C TYR A 358 -13.36 -10.67 -3.48
N LYS A 359 -14.02 -9.53 -3.21
CA LYS A 359 -15.07 -8.98 -4.09
C LYS A 359 -14.46 -8.48 -5.40
N ALA A 360 -13.31 -7.80 -5.33
CA ALA A 360 -12.63 -7.28 -6.51
C ALA A 360 -12.14 -8.41 -7.41
N LEU A 361 -11.59 -9.48 -6.84
CA LEU A 361 -11.07 -10.61 -7.59
C LEU A 361 -12.18 -11.46 -8.24
N TRP A 362 -13.31 -11.66 -7.55
CA TRP A 362 -14.34 -12.62 -7.97
C TRP A 362 -15.68 -12.01 -8.41
N GLY A 363 -15.90 -10.71 -8.19
CA GLY A 363 -17.11 -9.99 -8.60
C GLY A 363 -18.39 -10.44 -7.89
N ARG A 364 -18.28 -11.08 -6.72
CA ARG A 364 -19.42 -11.62 -5.97
C ARG A 364 -20.01 -10.57 -5.04
N ASN A 365 -21.33 -10.43 -5.04
CA ASN A 365 -22.04 -9.58 -4.07
C ASN A 365 -22.54 -10.43 -2.89
N TRP A 366 -22.47 -9.86 -1.68
CA TRP A 366 -22.93 -10.52 -0.46
C TRP A 366 -23.40 -9.51 0.59
N ASN A 367 -24.18 -9.99 1.56
CA ASN A 367 -24.82 -9.16 2.59
C ASN A 367 -23.88 -8.69 3.71
N LEU A 368 -22.70 -9.31 3.86
CA LEU A 368 -21.66 -8.86 4.81
C LEU A 368 -20.92 -7.58 4.34
N TYR A 369 -21.18 -7.15 3.11
CA TYR A 369 -20.53 -5.98 2.53
C TYR A 369 -21.15 -4.72 3.11
N ASN A 370 -20.41 -4.02 3.97
CA ASN A 370 -20.84 -2.77 4.58
C ASN A 370 -19.95 -1.62 4.08
N VAL A 371 -20.49 -0.84 3.13
CA VAL A 371 -19.80 0.31 2.52
C VAL A 371 -19.47 1.36 3.56
N ASP A 372 -20.43 1.70 4.43
CA ASP A 372 -20.27 2.73 5.46
C ASP A 372 -19.07 2.42 6.38
N ARG A 373 -18.91 1.16 6.82
CA ARG A 373 -17.74 0.79 7.63
C ARG A 373 -16.41 0.92 6.86
N ILE A 374 -16.39 0.68 5.55
CA ILE A 374 -15.17 0.84 4.74
C ILE A 374 -14.84 2.33 4.60
N GLU A 375 -15.86 3.16 4.38
CA GLU A 375 -15.75 4.61 4.35
C GLU A 375 -15.21 5.16 5.67
N ASP A 376 -15.73 4.69 6.81
CA ASP A 376 -15.22 5.05 8.14
C ASP A 376 -13.72 4.73 8.26
N ARG A 377 -13.26 3.56 7.78
CA ARG A 377 -11.83 3.21 7.82
C ARG A 377 -10.96 4.10 6.94
N LEU A 378 -11.45 4.48 5.76
CA LEU A 378 -10.75 5.43 4.90
C LEU A 378 -10.68 6.83 5.53
N ASP A 379 -11.74 7.22 6.25
CA ASP A 379 -11.84 8.52 6.91
C ASP A 379 -10.94 8.59 8.15
N GLU A 380 -10.80 7.49 8.89
CA GLU A 380 -9.93 7.36 10.07
C GLU A 380 -8.43 7.43 9.75
N ALA A 381 -8.02 7.21 8.49
CA ALA A 381 -6.61 7.24 8.10
C ALA A 381 -6.02 8.66 8.25
N PRO A 382 -4.86 8.81 8.94
CA PRO A 382 -4.18 10.10 9.06
C PRO A 382 -3.78 10.62 7.69
N CYS A 383 -3.95 11.91 7.42
CA CYS A 383 -3.67 12.41 6.06
C CYS A 383 -2.18 12.47 5.77
N GLU A 384 -1.34 12.70 6.79
CA GLU A 384 0.11 12.62 6.71
C GLU A 384 0.62 11.18 6.47
N GLY A 385 -0.29 10.21 6.49
CA GLY A 385 -0.03 8.79 6.36
C GLY A 385 0.25 8.11 7.70
N PRO A 386 0.35 6.77 7.74
CA PRO A 386 0.55 6.03 8.97
C PRO A 386 1.93 6.32 9.59
N TYR A 387 2.01 6.37 10.93
CA TYR A 387 3.24 6.58 11.71
C TYR A 387 3.08 6.13 13.17
N CYS A 388 4.20 5.85 13.84
CA CYS A 388 4.29 5.80 15.30
C CYS A 388 5.61 6.47 15.69
N ILE A 389 5.57 7.68 16.26
CA ILE A 389 6.80 8.38 16.68
C ILE A 389 7.10 8.11 18.16
N SER A 390 6.06 7.95 18.97
CA SER A 390 6.15 7.56 20.38
C SER A 390 4.81 6.99 20.87
N LEU A 391 4.78 6.45 22.09
CA LEU A 391 3.56 6.02 22.80
C LEU A 391 2.48 7.12 22.89
N THR A 392 2.87 8.39 22.73
CA THR A 392 1.97 9.54 22.84
C THR A 392 1.82 10.31 21.53
N ASN A 393 2.59 9.96 20.50
CA ASN A 393 2.59 10.60 19.19
C ASN A 393 2.42 9.54 18.10
N HIS A 394 1.17 9.16 17.91
CA HIS A 394 0.74 8.20 16.92
C HIS A 394 -0.73 8.51 16.55
N PRO A 395 -1.18 8.14 15.35
CA PRO A 395 -2.57 8.27 14.97
C PRO A 395 -3.42 7.24 15.74
N PRO A 396 -4.72 7.52 15.95
CA PRO A 396 -5.64 6.59 16.58
C PRO A 396 -6.04 5.46 15.63
N ASN A 397 -6.92 4.57 16.11
CA ASN A 397 -7.66 3.60 15.30
C ASN A 397 -6.79 2.64 14.48
N GLY A 398 -5.60 2.32 14.99
CA GLY A 398 -4.74 1.28 14.43
C GLY A 398 -3.91 1.70 13.20
N TRP A 399 -3.76 3.00 12.94
CA TRP A 399 -2.86 3.51 11.90
C TRP A 399 -1.43 3.76 12.43
N ALA A 400 -1.13 3.25 13.63
CA ALA A 400 0.19 3.30 14.27
C ALA A 400 1.02 2.04 14.00
N SER A 401 0.77 1.37 12.87
CA SER A 401 1.44 0.15 12.45
C SER A 401 1.86 0.26 10.98
N PRO A 402 2.95 -0.40 10.56
CA PRO A 402 3.38 -0.42 9.17
C PRO A 402 2.43 -1.17 8.24
N ASP A 403 1.61 -2.09 8.76
CA ASP A 403 0.63 -2.86 7.97
C ASP A 403 -0.66 -3.12 8.78
N LYS A 404 -1.65 -2.24 8.60
CA LYS A 404 -2.91 -2.33 9.32
C LYS A 404 -3.65 -3.67 9.17
N TRP A 405 -3.51 -4.35 8.03
CA TRP A 405 -4.31 -5.56 7.72
C TRP A 405 -3.63 -6.86 8.14
N ARG A 406 -2.38 -6.78 8.61
CA ARG A 406 -1.57 -7.90 9.08
C ARG A 406 -1.50 -7.97 10.60
N PHE A 407 -1.28 -6.83 11.24
CA PHE A 407 -0.99 -6.74 12.67
C PHE A 407 -2.27 -6.80 13.50
N PRO A 408 -2.34 -7.64 14.56
CA PRO A 408 -3.50 -7.71 15.43
C PRO A 408 -3.85 -6.33 15.99
N LEU A 409 -5.11 -6.11 16.34
CA LEU A 409 -5.60 -4.80 16.75
C LEU A 409 -4.77 -4.19 17.90
N GLN A 410 -4.28 -5.03 18.82
CA GLN A 410 -3.40 -4.63 19.92
C GLN A 410 -2.06 -4.08 19.40
N GLU A 411 -1.43 -4.76 18.44
CA GLU A 411 -0.16 -4.34 17.82
C GLU A 411 -0.32 -3.13 16.88
N GLN A 412 -1.55 -2.79 16.52
CA GLN A 412 -1.84 -1.56 15.77
C GLN A 412 -1.86 -0.30 16.65
N PHE A 413 -1.88 -0.45 17.98
CA PHE A 413 -1.82 0.65 18.93
C PHE A 413 -0.43 0.77 19.54
N ALA A 414 -0.02 2.00 19.89
CA ALA A 414 1.27 2.26 20.52
C ALA A 414 1.17 2.10 22.05
N ASP A 415 0.55 1.03 22.57
CA ASP A 415 0.15 0.96 23.98
C ASP A 415 1.08 0.17 24.91
N GLU A 416 1.71 -0.95 24.51
CA GLU A 416 2.46 -1.77 25.49
C GLU A 416 3.88 -2.25 25.09
N GLU A 417 4.16 -2.53 23.82
CA GLU A 417 5.52 -2.83 23.35
C GLU A 417 5.66 -2.27 21.93
N ILE A 418 6.23 -1.07 21.77
CA ILE A 418 6.38 -0.50 20.43
C ILE A 418 7.40 -1.33 19.66
N GLY A 419 6.91 -2.27 18.84
CA GLY A 419 7.75 -3.04 17.93
C GLY A 419 8.38 -2.14 16.87
N ASP A 420 7.59 -1.23 16.30
CA ASP A 420 7.98 -0.48 15.12
C ASP A 420 7.73 1.03 15.29
N ILE A 421 8.54 1.77 16.05
CA ILE A 421 8.53 3.25 15.94
C ILE A 421 8.99 3.57 14.52
N GLY A 422 8.29 4.45 13.80
CA GLY A 422 8.67 4.88 12.47
C GLY A 422 7.56 5.63 11.72
N VAL A 423 7.87 5.96 10.48
CA VAL A 423 6.94 6.52 9.50
C VAL A 423 6.72 5.45 8.44
N TYR A 424 5.47 5.13 8.11
CA TYR A 424 5.16 3.99 7.24
C TYR A 424 4.60 4.40 5.88
N THR A 425 4.58 3.47 4.93
CA THR A 425 4.27 3.74 3.51
C THR A 425 2.85 4.23 3.25
N GLY A 426 1.86 3.73 3.99
CA GLY A 426 0.43 3.92 3.70
C GLY A 426 -0.11 3.08 2.55
N LEU A 427 0.62 2.02 2.14
CA LEU A 427 0.20 1.11 1.08
C LEU A 427 -1.11 0.38 1.41
N ASP A 428 -1.31 0.03 2.67
CA ASP A 428 -2.52 -0.55 3.25
C ASP A 428 -3.77 0.33 3.04
N TYR A 429 -3.64 1.65 3.23
CA TYR A 429 -4.68 2.62 2.88
C TYR A 429 -4.92 2.66 1.37
N MET A 430 -3.83 2.78 0.58
CA MET A 430 -3.92 2.95 -0.87
C MET A 430 -4.61 1.75 -1.52
N ILE A 431 -4.28 0.53 -1.09
CA ILE A 431 -4.92 -0.67 -1.65
C ILE A 431 -6.39 -0.77 -1.23
N LEU A 432 -6.73 -0.48 0.03
CA LEU A 432 -8.13 -0.48 0.48
C LEU A 432 -8.96 0.52 -0.33
N PHE A 433 -8.41 1.72 -0.55
CA PHE A 433 -9.02 2.77 -1.35
C PHE A 433 -9.30 2.33 -2.79
N ASN A 434 -8.32 1.72 -3.45
CA ASN A 434 -8.49 1.23 -4.81
C ASN A 434 -9.53 0.11 -4.89
N LEU A 435 -9.51 -0.84 -3.93
CA LEU A 435 -10.51 -1.90 -3.86
C LEU A 435 -11.93 -1.34 -3.62
N TYR A 436 -12.06 -0.30 -2.79
CA TYR A 436 -13.31 0.45 -2.61
C TYR A 436 -13.85 0.99 -3.94
N PHE A 437 -13.03 1.69 -4.72
CA PHE A 437 -13.45 2.22 -6.03
C PHE A 437 -13.77 1.11 -7.05
N ILE A 438 -13.00 0.03 -7.06
CA ILE A 438 -13.26 -1.12 -7.94
C ILE A 438 -14.63 -1.73 -7.61
N ASN A 439 -14.95 -1.91 -6.34
CA ASN A 439 -16.15 -2.61 -5.90
C ASN A 439 -17.42 -1.76 -5.86
N ASN A 440 -17.29 -0.43 -5.94
CA ASN A 440 -18.40 0.52 -5.97
C ASN A 440 -18.49 1.19 -7.35
N VAL A 441 -18.95 0.41 -8.34
CA VAL A 441 -18.96 0.70 -9.79
C VAL A 441 -19.57 2.06 -10.18
N GLY A 442 -20.40 2.68 -9.34
CA GLY A 442 -20.96 4.01 -9.57
C GLY A 442 -19.93 5.16 -9.60
N ASP A 443 -18.77 4.97 -8.96
CA ASP A 443 -17.81 6.07 -8.71
C ASP A 443 -16.56 6.03 -9.61
N ARG A 444 -16.43 5.06 -10.51
CA ARG A 444 -15.18 4.87 -11.27
C ARG A 444 -14.84 6.04 -12.19
N SER A 445 -15.83 6.69 -12.79
CA SER A 445 -15.61 7.89 -13.60
C SER A 445 -15.12 9.08 -12.79
N LEU A 446 -15.22 9.01 -11.46
CA LEU A 446 -14.71 10.04 -10.56
C LEU A 446 -13.24 9.82 -10.21
N TYR A 447 -12.66 8.66 -10.53
CA TYR A 447 -11.26 8.35 -10.21
C TYR A 447 -10.32 9.18 -11.09
N LYS A 448 -9.75 10.24 -10.54
CA LYS A 448 -8.93 11.22 -11.25
C LYS A 448 -7.60 11.42 -10.54
N ASN A 449 -6.51 11.56 -11.31
CA ASN A 449 -5.23 11.96 -10.75
C ASN A 449 -5.26 13.44 -10.36
N TYR A 450 -5.20 13.73 -9.05
CA TYR A 450 -5.16 15.11 -8.53
C TYR A 450 -3.74 15.63 -8.28
N VAL A 451 -2.68 14.87 -8.60
CA VAL A 451 -1.29 15.31 -8.42
C VAL A 451 -0.97 16.49 -9.32
N ASN A 452 -1.27 16.36 -10.61
CA ASN A 452 -1.05 17.40 -11.61
C ASN A 452 -2.25 17.48 -12.55
N GLU A 453 -2.60 18.69 -12.97
CA GLU A 453 -3.63 18.90 -14.00
C GLU A 453 -3.03 19.62 -15.20
N ILE A 454 -3.35 19.12 -16.39
CA ILE A 454 -3.15 19.86 -17.64
C ILE A 454 -4.54 20.18 -18.19
N THR A 455 -4.86 21.47 -18.32
CA THR A 455 -6.16 21.92 -18.85
C THR A 455 -5.98 22.78 -20.09
N ASP A 456 -6.85 22.57 -21.07
CA ASP A 456 -6.97 23.34 -22.31
C ASP A 456 -8.45 23.45 -22.69
N GLN A 457 -9.19 24.23 -21.90
CA GLN A 457 -10.63 24.37 -21.99
C GLN A 457 -11.05 25.80 -22.31
N ASN A 458 -12.23 25.92 -22.92
CA ASN A 458 -12.89 27.19 -23.14
C ASN A 458 -13.94 27.40 -22.05
N TRP A 459 -13.81 28.48 -21.26
CA TRP A 459 -14.76 28.84 -20.21
C TRP A 459 -15.67 30.00 -20.64
N PRO A 460 -16.92 30.11 -20.15
CA PRO A 460 -17.60 29.09 -19.34
C PRO A 460 -17.87 27.83 -20.18
N SER A 461 -17.76 26.66 -19.54
CA SER A 461 -18.22 25.38 -20.11
C SER A 461 -19.67 25.15 -19.66
N GLU A 462 -20.34 24.12 -20.18
CA GLU A 462 -21.78 23.91 -19.94
C GLU A 462 -22.09 23.76 -18.44
N GLY A 463 -22.57 24.84 -17.82
CA GLY A 463 -22.96 24.90 -16.41
C GLY A 463 -21.88 25.30 -15.40
N GLN A 464 -20.63 25.55 -15.79
CA GLN A 464 -19.54 25.90 -14.86
C GLN A 464 -18.64 27.01 -15.38
N GLY A 465 -17.94 27.65 -14.45
CA GLY A 465 -16.97 28.69 -14.77
C GLY A 465 -17.64 30.00 -15.08
N SER A 466 -18.77 30.34 -14.44
CA SER A 466 -19.45 31.63 -14.53
C SER A 466 -19.32 32.40 -13.21
N PHE A 467 -19.63 33.69 -13.19
CA PHE A 467 -19.59 34.47 -11.95
C PHE A 467 -20.54 33.94 -10.84
N THR A 468 -21.66 33.31 -11.22
CA THR A 468 -22.60 32.72 -10.25
C THR A 468 -22.24 31.29 -9.87
N ASN A 469 -21.41 30.63 -10.68
CA ASN A 469 -20.91 29.28 -10.44
C ASN A 469 -19.45 29.17 -10.90
N PRO A 470 -18.49 29.73 -10.14
CA PRO A 470 -17.08 29.74 -10.52
C PRO A 470 -16.54 28.31 -10.62
N HIS A 471 -15.70 28.05 -11.61
CA HIS A 471 -15.04 26.76 -11.74
C HIS A 471 -13.78 26.75 -10.89
N ILE A 472 -13.62 25.74 -10.06
CA ILE A 472 -12.47 25.59 -9.17
C ILE A 472 -11.67 24.38 -9.64
N ILE A 473 -10.43 24.63 -10.06
CA ILE A 473 -9.44 23.58 -10.33
C ILE A 473 -8.50 23.53 -9.14
N ASP A 474 -8.71 22.51 -8.32
CA ASP A 474 -7.94 22.24 -7.12
C ASP A 474 -7.06 21.01 -7.36
N VAL A 475 -5.73 21.16 -7.36
CA VAL A 475 -4.74 20.08 -7.52
C VAL A 475 -3.61 20.12 -6.50
N PHE A 476 -3.01 18.98 -6.23
CA PHE A 476 -1.99 18.80 -5.20
C PHE A 476 -0.67 19.51 -5.53
N ARG A 477 -0.06 19.31 -6.70
CA ARG A 477 1.23 19.92 -7.04
C ARG A 477 1.10 21.03 -8.04
N SER A 478 0.66 20.72 -9.25
CA SER A 478 0.79 21.66 -10.35
C SER A 478 -0.36 21.70 -11.32
N ILE A 479 -0.73 22.92 -11.73
CA ILE A 479 -1.65 23.17 -12.84
C ILE A 479 -0.84 23.70 -14.01
N SER A 480 -0.92 23.07 -15.16
CA SER A 480 -0.47 23.64 -16.43
C SER A 480 -1.68 23.92 -17.31
N SER A 481 -1.88 25.15 -17.74
CA SER A 481 -3.13 25.55 -18.41
C SER A 481 -2.91 26.35 -19.69
N ALA A 482 -3.61 25.98 -20.76
CA ALA A 482 -3.79 26.78 -21.97
C ALA A 482 -5.22 27.35 -22.11
N ASP A 483 -6.01 27.33 -21.02
CA ASP A 483 -7.43 27.70 -21.03
C ASP A 483 -7.74 29.08 -21.63
N TYR A 484 -8.91 29.18 -22.26
CA TYR A 484 -9.46 30.41 -22.79
C TYR A 484 -10.76 30.80 -22.06
N LEU A 485 -10.68 31.82 -21.20
CA LEU A 485 -11.79 32.35 -20.43
C LEU A 485 -12.49 33.45 -21.21
N LYS A 486 -13.70 33.14 -21.71
CA LYS A 486 -14.52 34.02 -22.55
C LYS A 486 -15.48 34.87 -21.72
N ASN A 487 -15.96 35.94 -22.35
CA ASN A 487 -16.94 36.86 -21.77
C ASN A 487 -18.35 36.65 -22.36
N TYR A 488 -18.80 35.40 -22.55
CA TYR A 488 -20.10 35.18 -23.19
C TYR A 488 -20.73 33.83 -22.87
N PRO A 489 -22.05 33.77 -22.60
CA PRO A 489 -22.98 34.88 -22.38
C PRO A 489 -22.85 35.54 -20.99
N GLU A 490 -22.19 34.86 -20.05
CA GLU A 490 -21.78 35.38 -18.75
C GLU A 490 -20.25 35.41 -18.68
N PRO A 491 -19.64 36.33 -17.91
CA PRO A 491 -18.20 36.36 -17.77
C PRO A 491 -17.69 35.10 -17.07
N ALA A 492 -16.67 34.47 -17.66
CA ALA A 492 -16.09 33.29 -17.05
C ALA A 492 -15.49 33.62 -15.68
N ASP A 493 -15.58 32.72 -14.70
CA ASP A 493 -14.90 32.84 -13.40
C ASP A 493 -14.23 31.51 -13.05
N VAL A 494 -12.90 31.52 -12.99
CA VAL A 494 -12.09 30.33 -12.74
C VAL A 494 -11.06 30.60 -11.65
N LEU A 495 -11.01 29.71 -10.66
CA LEU A 495 -10.00 29.67 -9.62
C LEU A 495 -9.09 28.46 -9.83
N TYR A 496 -7.80 28.71 -10.01
CA TYR A 496 -6.75 27.71 -9.92
C TYR A 496 -6.14 27.71 -8.51
N HIS A 497 -6.12 26.55 -7.86
CA HIS A 497 -5.39 26.33 -6.63
C HIS A 497 -4.47 25.13 -6.79
N ALA A 498 -3.16 25.38 -6.67
CA ALA A 498 -2.14 24.33 -6.67
C ALA A 498 -1.27 24.41 -5.41
N GLY A 499 -0.71 23.29 -4.95
CA GLY A 499 0.21 23.28 -3.81
C GLY A 499 1.60 23.84 -4.12
N VAL A 500 2.11 23.62 -5.34
CA VAL A 500 3.51 23.92 -5.70
C VAL A 500 3.62 25.00 -6.78
N ASN A 501 2.95 24.82 -7.93
CA ASN A 501 3.06 25.79 -9.02
C ASN A 501 1.82 25.85 -9.92
N ILE A 502 1.64 27.00 -10.57
CA ILE A 502 0.64 27.20 -11.63
C ILE A 502 1.38 27.77 -12.84
N LYS A 503 1.34 27.04 -13.96
CA LYS A 503 2.02 27.38 -15.21
C LYS A 503 0.98 27.71 -16.29
N LEU A 504 0.93 28.97 -16.69
CA LEU A 504 0.11 29.41 -17.83
C LEU A 504 0.88 29.16 -19.13
N LEU A 505 0.40 28.22 -19.94
CA LEU A 505 0.98 27.81 -21.21
C LEU A 505 0.61 28.78 -22.34
N PRO A 506 1.36 28.78 -23.47
CA PRO A 506 0.95 29.50 -24.67
C PRO A 506 -0.48 29.09 -25.08
N GLY A 507 -1.34 30.08 -25.27
CA GLY A 507 -2.78 29.86 -25.54
C GLY A 507 -3.67 30.38 -24.41
N PHE A 508 -3.17 30.42 -23.18
CA PHE A 508 -3.93 30.92 -22.05
C PHE A 508 -4.38 32.38 -22.28
N LYS A 509 -5.70 32.61 -22.20
CA LYS A 509 -6.29 33.93 -22.49
C LYS A 509 -7.48 34.20 -21.60
N VAL A 510 -7.60 35.43 -21.14
CA VAL A 510 -8.76 35.93 -20.39
C VAL A 510 -9.35 37.12 -21.14
N GLU A 511 -10.61 37.04 -21.55
CA GLU A 511 -11.31 38.16 -22.19
C GLU A 511 -11.69 39.26 -21.19
N SER A 512 -11.95 40.46 -21.70
CA SER A 512 -12.46 41.57 -20.88
C SER A 512 -13.70 41.10 -20.11
N HIS A 513 -13.75 41.39 -18.81
CA HIS A 513 -14.80 41.02 -17.85
C HIS A 513 -14.80 39.57 -17.35
N ALA A 514 -14.05 38.64 -17.96
CA ALA A 514 -13.80 37.34 -17.34
C ALA A 514 -12.83 37.47 -16.15
N HIS A 515 -12.99 36.61 -15.15
CA HIS A 515 -12.22 36.58 -13.91
C HIS A 515 -11.37 35.32 -13.86
N PHE A 516 -10.10 35.52 -13.53
CA PHE A 516 -9.15 34.47 -13.27
C PHE A 516 -8.47 34.72 -11.94
N LYS A 517 -8.46 33.72 -11.08
CA LYS A 517 -7.72 33.75 -9.82
C LYS A 517 -6.78 32.56 -9.76
N ALA A 518 -5.55 32.81 -9.33
CA ALA A 518 -4.55 31.78 -9.07
C ALA A 518 -4.11 31.86 -7.62
N LYS A 519 -4.02 30.70 -6.96
CA LYS A 519 -3.54 30.55 -5.59
C LYS A 519 -2.52 29.42 -5.54
N ILE A 520 -1.32 29.73 -5.07
CA ILE A 520 -0.33 28.71 -4.72
C ILE A 520 -0.25 28.70 -3.20
N THR A 521 -0.84 27.67 -2.60
CA THR A 521 -0.72 27.41 -1.18
C THR A 521 -0.73 25.91 -0.98
N PRO A 522 0.15 25.36 -0.11
CA PRO A 522 0.07 23.97 0.30
C PRO A 522 -1.40 23.63 0.60
N MET A 523 -1.88 22.55 -0.02
CA MET A 523 -3.23 22.12 0.25
C MET A 523 -3.26 21.56 1.67
N ASP A 524 -4.23 21.99 2.45
CA ASP A 524 -4.45 21.40 3.76
C ASP A 524 -5.35 20.17 3.56
N TYR A 525 -4.72 19.00 3.50
CA TYR A 525 -5.34 17.73 3.10
C TYR A 525 -6.33 17.18 4.14
N CYS A 526 -6.33 17.76 5.36
CA CYS A 526 -7.23 17.38 6.45
C CYS A 526 -8.06 18.53 7.00
N ALA A 527 -7.81 19.79 6.65
CA ALA A 527 -8.65 20.86 7.16
C ALA A 527 -10.08 20.56 6.74
N THR A 528 -10.96 20.39 7.74
CA THR A 528 -12.41 20.27 7.56
C THR A 528 -12.82 21.18 6.42
N PRO A 529 -13.54 20.67 5.41
CA PRO A 529 -13.94 21.49 4.27
C PRO A 529 -14.56 22.78 4.84
N PRO A 530 -14.19 23.96 4.32
CA PRO A 530 -14.82 25.18 4.78
C PRO A 530 -16.33 24.96 4.66
N ALA A 531 -17.06 25.12 5.78
CA ALA A 531 -18.43 24.67 5.98
C ALA A 531 -19.49 25.25 5.00
N ASN A 532 -19.05 25.96 3.95
CA ASN A 532 -19.85 26.65 2.95
C ASN A 532 -19.20 26.57 1.54
N ARG A 533 -18.75 25.40 1.07
CA ARG A 533 -18.44 25.18 -0.35
C ARG A 533 -19.66 24.67 -1.10
#